data_AF-A0A3D5HJ75-F1
#
_entry.id   AF-A0A3D5HJ75-F1
#
_cell.length_a   1.000
_cell.length_b   1.000
_cell.length_c   1.000
_cell.angle_alpha   90.00
_cell.angle_beta   90.00
_cell.angle_gamma   90.00
#
_symmetry.space_group_name_H-M   'P 1'
#
loop_
_entity.id
_entity.type
_entity.pdbx_description
1 polymer ?
#
loop_
_entity_poly.entity_id
_entity_poly.type
_entity_poly.pdbx_seq_one_letter_code
_entity_poly.pdbx_strand_id
1 'polypeptide(L)'
;MTEQVTAFVRHTPLPPSPPPASQTGMVKWLRENLFSSVFNAILTVLALYFIYKILAGFIPWMMNGVWNTSSIAECYAVLDGKRGGCFSVLTERWHQLIFGFKYPSDQYWRPSLSFILLLISVAPVLFSKLPRKMLLITAIYPFLAYWLIWGGTVIVPLIGLLGFVGGFKVFQAMAQQKFAVGFFAATFAALLIWYLGSYLSAPLSNFIALEAVPSRDMGGFMLNIILGTVCVSLSVPLGILLA
;
A
#
# COMPACT_ATOMS: atom_id res chain seq x y z
N MET A 1 5.06 -68.69 -50.27
CA MET A 1 3.89 -68.26 -49.48
C MET A 1 4.26 -66.94 -48.83
N THR A 2 3.71 -65.83 -49.31
CA THR A 2 3.93 -64.48 -48.77
C THR A 2 2.90 -64.21 -47.68
N GLU A 3 3.36 -63.95 -46.46
CA GLU A 3 2.53 -63.64 -45.30
C GLU A 3 1.88 -62.27 -45.50
N GLN A 4 0.56 -62.22 -45.69
CA GLN A 4 -0.17 -60.95 -45.77
C GLN A 4 -0.39 -60.42 -44.35
N VAL A 5 0.43 -59.46 -43.93
CA VAL A 5 0.18 -58.66 -42.72
C VAL A 5 -0.89 -57.62 -43.06
N THR A 6 -2.15 -57.91 -42.74
CA THR A 6 -3.22 -56.93 -42.84
C THR A 6 -2.99 -55.83 -41.81
N ALA A 7 -2.84 -54.58 -42.25
CA ALA A 7 -2.71 -53.43 -41.36
C ALA A 7 -3.96 -53.31 -40.48
N PHE A 8 -3.79 -53.42 -39.16
CA PHE A 8 -4.88 -53.23 -38.21
C PHE A 8 -5.31 -51.76 -38.19
N VAL A 9 -6.57 -51.48 -38.58
CA VAL A 9 -7.18 -50.15 -38.50
C VAL A 9 -8.25 -50.16 -37.41
N ARG A 10 -8.11 -49.26 -36.43
CA ARG A 10 -9.01 -49.20 -35.29
C ARG A 10 -10.27 -48.38 -35.61
N HIS A 11 -11.45 -48.92 -35.30
CA HIS A 11 -12.76 -48.27 -35.53
C HIS A 11 -13.37 -47.60 -34.30
N THR A 12 -12.81 -47.79 -33.10
CA THR A 12 -13.30 -47.20 -31.86
C THR A 12 -12.28 -46.23 -31.26
N PRO A 13 -12.69 -45.02 -30.83
CA PRO A 13 -11.80 -44.07 -30.19
C PRO A 13 -11.34 -44.61 -28.83
N LEU A 14 -10.06 -44.39 -28.50
CA LEU A 14 -9.52 -44.69 -27.17
C LEU A 14 -10.16 -43.77 -26.12
N PRO A 15 -10.46 -44.27 -24.92
CA PRO A 15 -10.80 -43.38 -23.81
C PRO A 15 -9.59 -42.48 -23.49
N PRO A 16 -9.81 -41.21 -23.13
CA PRO A 16 -8.72 -40.29 -22.82
C PRO A 16 -7.91 -40.80 -21.61
N SER A 17 -6.62 -41.02 -21.82
CA SER A 17 -5.67 -41.29 -20.75
C SER A 17 -5.32 -39.99 -20.02
N PRO A 18 -5.00 -40.02 -18.72
CA PRO A 18 -4.49 -38.83 -18.03
C PRO A 18 -3.21 -38.34 -18.73
N PRO A 19 -2.97 -37.01 -18.75
CA PRO A 19 -1.76 -36.46 -19.32
C PRO A 19 -0.52 -37.03 -18.60
N PRO A 20 0.61 -37.18 -19.29
CA PRO A 20 1.85 -37.64 -18.67
C PRO A 20 2.19 -36.80 -17.44
N ALA A 21 2.67 -37.41 -16.36
CA ALA A 21 2.96 -36.70 -15.11
C ALA A 21 3.94 -35.52 -15.29
N SER A 22 4.80 -35.55 -16.32
CA SER A 22 5.71 -34.46 -16.69
C SER A 22 5.03 -33.27 -17.37
N GLN A 23 3.78 -33.41 -17.81
CA GLN A 23 3.00 -32.42 -18.55
C GLN A 23 1.89 -31.78 -17.71
N THR A 24 1.86 -32.07 -16.41
CA THR A 24 0.93 -31.48 -15.44
C THR A 24 1.60 -31.23 -14.09
N GLY A 25 1.01 -30.34 -13.30
CA GLY A 25 1.42 -30.11 -11.91
C GLY A 25 2.70 -29.27 -11.75
N MET A 26 3.27 -29.34 -10.54
CA MET A 26 4.39 -28.48 -10.11
C MET A 26 5.64 -28.64 -10.96
N VAL A 27 5.96 -29.85 -11.42
CA VAL A 27 7.18 -30.13 -12.20
C VAL A 27 7.14 -29.41 -13.55
N LYS A 28 6.01 -29.44 -14.25
CA LYS A 28 5.82 -28.67 -15.49
C LYS A 28 5.96 -27.18 -15.22
N TRP A 29 5.32 -26.68 -14.16
CA TRP A 29 5.38 -25.27 -13.79
C TRP A 29 6.83 -24.80 -13.52
N LEU A 30 7.61 -25.57 -12.76
CA LEU A 30 9.02 -25.28 -12.50
C LEU A 30 9.84 -25.23 -13.80
N ARG A 31 9.63 -26.20 -14.70
CA ARG A 31 10.33 -26.25 -15.99
C ARG A 31 9.97 -25.07 -16.88
N GLU A 32 8.70 -24.68 -16.95
CA GLU A 32 8.23 -23.61 -17.83
C GLU A 32 8.53 -22.21 -17.29
N ASN A 33 8.57 -22.03 -15.96
CA ASN A 33 8.73 -20.69 -15.36
C ASN A 33 10.17 -20.42 -14.88
N LEU A 34 10.85 -21.40 -14.29
CA LEU A 34 12.18 -21.21 -13.68
C LEU A 34 13.32 -21.75 -14.56
N PHE A 35 13.10 -22.89 -15.21
CA PHE A 35 14.14 -23.60 -15.96
C PHE A 35 13.85 -23.68 -17.47
N SER A 36 13.16 -22.69 -18.03
CA SER A 36 12.71 -22.69 -19.43
C SER A 36 13.83 -22.54 -20.47
N SER A 37 14.98 -22.05 -20.05
CA SER A 37 16.20 -21.94 -20.86
C SER A 37 17.44 -22.12 -19.98
N VAL A 38 18.60 -22.38 -20.59
CA VAL A 38 19.87 -22.48 -19.86
C VAL A 38 20.17 -21.19 -19.10
N PHE A 39 19.89 -20.03 -19.70
CA PHE A 39 20.05 -18.74 -19.05
C PHE A 39 19.13 -18.59 -17.82
N ASN A 40 17.83 -18.92 -17.96
CA ASN A 40 16.89 -18.88 -16.84
C ASN A 40 17.25 -19.89 -15.74
N ALA A 41 17.77 -21.06 -16.11
CA ALA A 41 18.26 -22.05 -15.16
C ALA A 41 19.44 -21.51 -14.34
N ILE A 42 20.42 -20.87 -14.99
CA ILE A 42 21.56 -20.22 -14.31
C ILE A 42 21.07 -19.12 -13.36
N LEU A 43 20.20 -18.22 -13.84
CA LEU A 43 19.63 -17.15 -13.02
C LEU A 43 18.85 -17.70 -11.83
N THR A 44 18.07 -18.76 -12.01
CA THR A 44 17.33 -19.43 -10.93
C THR A 44 18.28 -19.98 -9.88
N VAL A 45 19.33 -20.70 -10.29
CA VAL A 45 20.31 -21.26 -9.36
C VAL A 45 21.05 -20.15 -8.60
N LEU A 46 21.44 -19.07 -9.28
CA LEU A 46 22.07 -17.92 -8.64
C LEU A 46 21.11 -17.22 -7.66
N ALA A 47 19.86 -17.01 -8.04
CA ALA A 47 18.85 -16.43 -7.15
C ALA A 47 18.65 -17.27 -5.89
N LEU A 48 18.54 -18.60 -6.03
CA LEU A 48 18.45 -19.52 -4.90
C LEU A 48 19.71 -19.46 -4.02
N TYR A 49 20.90 -19.38 -4.61
CA TYR A 49 22.15 -19.23 -3.87
C TYR A 49 22.19 -17.92 -3.07
N PHE A 50 21.80 -16.79 -3.66
CA PHE A 50 21.75 -15.51 -2.95
C PHE A 50 20.70 -15.50 -1.86
N ILE A 51 19.50 -16.04 -2.12
CA ILE A 51 18.46 -16.23 -1.10
C ILE A 51 19.02 -17.05 0.06
N TYR A 52 19.66 -18.18 -0.22
CA TYR A 52 20.30 -19.00 0.82
C TYR A 52 21.34 -18.22 1.61
N LYS A 53 22.24 -17.47 0.95
CA LYS A 53 23.27 -16.66 1.62
C LYS A 53 22.67 -15.58 2.53
N ILE A 54 21.61 -14.91 2.08
CA ILE A 54 20.89 -13.90 2.88
C ILE A 54 20.23 -14.58 4.08
N LEU A 55 19.47 -15.66 3.86
CA LEU A 55 18.77 -16.38 4.92
C LEU A 55 19.74 -17.00 5.95
N ALA A 56 20.87 -17.55 5.51
CA ALA A 56 21.88 -18.11 6.40
C ALA A 56 22.51 -17.07 7.34
N GLY A 57 22.55 -15.78 6.95
CA GLY A 57 22.95 -14.68 7.82
C GLY A 57 21.79 -14.12 8.66
N PHE A 58 20.63 -13.91 8.01
CA PHE A 58 19.47 -13.26 8.60
C PHE A 58 18.75 -14.11 9.64
N ILE A 59 18.51 -15.40 9.37
CA ILE A 59 17.75 -16.28 10.26
C ILE A 59 18.44 -16.39 11.63
N PRO A 60 19.74 -16.72 11.74
CA PRO A 60 20.39 -16.77 13.06
C PRO A 60 20.39 -15.41 13.76
N TRP A 61 20.59 -14.32 13.03
CA TRP A 61 20.57 -12.96 13.58
C TRP A 61 19.21 -12.60 14.18
N MET A 62 18.11 -12.97 13.49
CA MET A 62 16.76 -12.77 14.02
C MET A 62 16.52 -13.68 15.22
N MET A 63 16.79 -14.99 15.09
CA MET A 63 16.46 -15.99 16.11
C MET A 63 17.20 -15.76 17.42
N ASN A 64 18.41 -15.21 17.38
CA ASN A 64 19.17 -14.81 18.57
C ASN A 64 18.87 -13.36 19.01
N GLY A 65 17.77 -12.76 18.55
CA GLY A 65 17.39 -11.39 18.85
C GLY A 65 17.10 -11.15 20.33
N VAL A 66 17.72 -10.11 20.91
CA VAL A 66 17.55 -9.74 22.32
C VAL A 66 16.61 -8.53 22.42
N TRP A 67 15.52 -8.69 23.17
CA TRP A 67 14.43 -7.71 23.24
C TRP A 67 14.36 -6.91 24.54
N ASN A 68 14.99 -7.40 25.61
CA ASN A 68 14.87 -6.78 26.93
C ASN A 68 16.26 -6.65 27.57
N THR A 69 16.83 -5.44 27.49
CA THR A 69 18.12 -5.07 28.08
C THR A 69 18.13 -3.58 28.39
N SER A 70 18.83 -3.19 29.46
CA SER A 70 18.96 -1.80 29.90
C SER A 70 19.97 -0.98 29.09
N SER A 71 20.90 -1.64 28.36
CA SER A 71 21.90 -0.97 27.55
C SER A 71 22.36 -1.80 26.35
N ILE A 72 22.97 -1.13 25.36
CA ILE A 72 23.58 -1.78 24.20
C ILE A 72 24.73 -2.71 24.63
N ALA A 73 25.48 -2.33 25.68
CA ALA A 73 26.58 -3.15 26.20
C ALA A 73 26.07 -4.48 26.79
N GLU A 74 24.99 -4.43 27.55
CA GLU A 74 24.34 -5.63 28.09
C GLU A 74 23.82 -6.53 26.98
N CYS A 75 23.26 -5.94 25.92
CA CYS A 75 22.81 -6.68 24.74
C CYS A 75 23.93 -7.48 24.08
N TYR A 76 25.13 -6.90 23.94
CA TYR A 76 26.29 -7.61 23.42
C TYR A 76 26.82 -8.68 24.39
N ALA A 77 26.73 -8.45 25.70
CA ALA A 77 27.10 -9.43 26.71
C ALA A 77 26.18 -10.67 26.67
N VAL A 78 24.86 -10.47 26.53
CA VAL A 78 23.87 -11.56 26.40
C VAL A 78 24.10 -12.38 25.12
N LEU A 79 24.49 -11.72 24.03
CA LEU A 79 24.78 -12.40 22.77
C LEU A 79 26.03 -13.28 22.83
N ASP A 80 26.99 -12.98 23.70
CA ASP A 80 28.19 -13.80 23.95
C ASP A 80 28.89 -14.25 22.65
N GLY A 81 29.15 -13.30 21.75
CA GLY A 81 29.78 -13.56 20.45
C GLY A 81 28.88 -14.26 19.41
N LYS A 82 27.63 -14.61 19.74
CA LYS A 82 26.64 -15.10 18.77
C LYS A 82 26.13 -13.94 17.92
N ARG A 83 25.79 -14.25 16.66
CA ARG A 83 25.15 -13.29 15.75
C ARG A 83 23.69 -13.13 16.15
N GLY A 84 23.30 -11.95 16.60
CA GLY A 84 21.93 -11.62 16.99
C GLY A 84 21.62 -10.12 16.90
N GLY A 85 20.35 -9.78 16.73
CA GLY A 85 19.86 -8.41 16.70
C GLY A 85 19.65 -7.84 18.10
N CYS A 86 20.05 -6.59 18.32
CA CYS A 86 19.71 -5.88 19.54
C CYS A 86 18.40 -5.08 19.35
N PHE A 87 17.28 -5.72 19.68
CA PHE A 87 15.93 -5.16 19.46
C PHE A 87 15.38 -4.36 20.65
N SER A 88 16.09 -4.32 21.79
CA SER A 88 15.74 -3.48 22.94
C SER A 88 15.61 -2.00 22.61
N VAL A 89 16.37 -1.50 21.62
CA VAL A 89 16.22 -0.11 21.13
C VAL A 89 14.83 0.10 20.50
N LEU A 90 14.27 -0.91 19.84
CA LEU A 90 12.95 -0.83 19.23
C LEU A 90 11.84 -0.75 20.29
N THR A 91 11.98 -1.50 21.39
CA THR A 91 10.99 -1.48 22.48
C THR A 91 11.06 -0.18 23.27
N GLU A 92 12.26 0.30 23.59
CA GLU A 92 12.48 1.56 24.32
C GLU A 92 12.05 2.80 23.51
N ARG A 93 12.26 2.78 22.19
CA ARG A 93 12.02 3.95 21.32
C ARG A 93 10.85 3.79 20.36
N TRP A 94 9.96 2.81 20.59
CA TRP A 94 8.82 2.54 19.70
C TRP A 94 8.00 3.79 19.37
N HIS A 95 7.61 4.57 20.38
CA HIS A 95 6.84 5.80 20.20
C HIS A 95 7.58 6.82 19.33
N GLN A 96 8.89 6.94 19.52
CA GLN A 96 9.73 7.85 18.75
C GLN A 96 9.87 7.40 17.28
N LEU A 97 9.93 6.09 17.02
CA LEU A 97 10.01 5.53 15.68
C LEU A 97 8.70 5.75 14.90
N ILE A 98 7.56 5.61 15.56
CA ILE A 98 6.23 5.73 14.93
C ILE A 98 5.77 7.19 14.83
N PHE A 99 5.80 7.93 15.93
CA PHE A 99 5.21 9.28 16.04
C PHE A 99 6.24 10.41 15.92
N GLY A 100 7.53 10.12 16.10
CA GLY A 100 8.60 11.12 16.10
C GLY A 100 8.94 11.64 17.50
N PHE A 101 9.90 12.57 17.56
CA PHE A 101 10.40 13.10 18.83
C PHE A 101 9.53 14.18 19.47
N LYS A 102 8.81 14.94 18.64
CA LYS A 102 8.13 16.18 19.07
C LYS A 102 6.60 16.10 19.05
N TYR A 103 6.05 15.00 18.54
CA TYR A 103 4.60 14.82 18.51
C TYR A 103 4.09 14.61 19.95
N PRO A 104 3.07 15.37 20.41
CA PRO A 104 2.55 15.27 21.78
C PRO A 104 2.03 13.86 22.09
N SER A 105 2.46 13.30 23.23
CA SER A 105 2.14 11.91 23.59
C SER A 105 0.66 11.66 23.90
N ASP A 106 -0.03 12.69 24.40
CA ASP A 106 -1.48 12.71 24.60
C ASP A 106 -2.27 12.66 23.29
N GLN A 107 -1.61 12.91 22.16
CA GLN A 107 -2.23 13.01 20.83
C GLN A 107 -1.87 11.84 19.90
N TYR A 108 -1.15 10.83 20.36
CA TYR A 108 -0.80 9.63 19.57
C TYR A 108 -2.01 8.86 19.04
N TRP A 109 -3.18 9.05 19.65
CA TRP A 109 -4.42 8.48 19.14
C TRP A 109 -4.78 9.03 17.75
N ARG A 110 -4.40 10.27 17.39
CA ARG A 110 -4.80 10.88 16.11
C ARG A 110 -4.09 10.22 14.92
N PRO A 111 -2.75 10.05 14.91
CA PRO A 111 -2.08 9.28 13.86
C PRO A 111 -2.47 7.81 13.86
N SER A 112 -2.65 7.21 15.05
CA SER A 112 -3.05 5.79 15.17
C SER A 112 -4.43 5.55 14.56
N LEU A 113 -5.39 6.42 14.87
CA LEU A 113 -6.74 6.37 14.30
C LEU A 113 -6.70 6.60 12.79
N SER A 114 -5.89 7.56 12.31
CA SER A 114 -5.70 7.81 10.88
C SER A 114 -5.17 6.56 10.17
N PHE A 115 -4.21 5.87 10.75
CA PHE A 115 -3.67 4.63 10.20
C PHE A 115 -4.70 3.49 10.18
N ILE A 116 -5.50 3.32 11.23
CA ILE A 116 -6.60 2.33 11.24
C ILE A 116 -7.63 2.67 10.16
N LEU A 117 -8.01 3.94 10.03
CA LEU A 117 -8.94 4.42 9.01
C LEU A 117 -8.38 4.23 7.60
N LEU A 118 -7.05 4.31 7.39
CA LEU A 118 -6.41 3.99 6.13
C LEU A 118 -6.67 2.53 5.72
N LEU A 119 -6.50 1.60 6.65
CA LEU A 119 -6.73 0.18 6.38
C LEU A 119 -8.20 -0.09 6.01
N ILE A 120 -9.12 0.57 6.72
CA ILE A 120 -10.57 0.48 6.44
C ILE A 120 -10.89 1.11 5.07
N SER A 121 -10.27 2.24 4.73
CA SER A 121 -10.55 2.97 3.49
C SER A 121 -9.97 2.29 2.25
N VAL A 122 -8.87 1.54 2.39
CA VAL A 122 -8.26 0.75 1.31
C VAL A 122 -8.99 -0.58 1.09
N ALA A 123 -9.58 -1.17 2.13
CA ALA A 123 -10.28 -2.45 2.02
C ALA A 123 -11.27 -2.57 0.84
N PRO A 124 -12.23 -1.64 0.60
CA PRO A 124 -13.17 -1.75 -0.51
C PRO A 124 -12.53 -1.60 -1.90
N VAL A 125 -11.31 -1.05 -1.98
CA VAL A 125 -10.54 -0.97 -3.22
C VAL A 125 -9.83 -2.29 -3.50
N LEU A 126 -9.29 -2.94 -2.46
CA LEU A 126 -8.55 -4.19 -2.59
C LEU A 126 -9.45 -5.42 -2.75
N PHE A 127 -10.63 -5.41 -2.12
CA PHE A 127 -11.53 -6.55 -2.09
C PHE A 127 -12.84 -6.28 -2.86
N SER A 128 -13.00 -6.92 -4.02
CA SER A 128 -14.19 -6.79 -4.89
C SER A 128 -15.49 -7.31 -4.27
N LYS A 129 -15.42 -8.08 -3.18
CA LYS A 129 -16.59 -8.64 -2.48
C LYS A 129 -17.25 -7.66 -1.50
N LEU A 130 -16.63 -6.50 -1.22
CA LEU A 130 -17.17 -5.54 -0.27
C LEU A 130 -18.24 -4.63 -0.90
N PRO A 131 -19.22 -4.13 -0.12
CA PRO A 131 -20.24 -3.23 -0.63
C PRO A 131 -19.66 -1.96 -1.26
N ARG A 132 -20.07 -1.62 -2.50
CA ARG A 132 -19.62 -0.41 -3.20
C ARG A 132 -19.86 0.89 -2.44
N LYS A 133 -20.86 0.92 -1.55
CA LYS A 133 -21.15 2.08 -0.66
C LYS A 133 -19.96 2.42 0.25
N MET A 134 -19.09 1.45 0.56
CA MET A 134 -17.88 1.68 1.37
C MET A 134 -16.85 2.55 0.65
N LEU A 135 -16.91 2.70 -0.68
CA LEU A 135 -16.04 3.62 -1.42
C LEU A 135 -16.23 5.09 -1.00
N LEU A 136 -17.37 5.43 -0.38
CA LEU A 136 -17.56 6.74 0.25
C LEU A 136 -16.54 6.98 1.37
N ILE A 137 -16.18 5.95 2.14
CA ILE A 137 -15.16 6.05 3.18
C ILE A 137 -13.81 6.34 2.53
N THR A 138 -13.47 5.68 1.42
CA THR A 138 -12.26 5.96 0.64
C THR A 138 -12.21 7.41 0.16
N ALA A 139 -13.34 7.95 -0.32
CA ALA A 139 -13.42 9.32 -0.80
C ALA A 139 -13.31 10.37 0.34
N ILE A 140 -13.87 10.08 1.52
CA ILE A 140 -13.85 10.99 2.68
C ILE A 140 -12.52 10.93 3.44
N TYR A 141 -11.89 9.77 3.47
CA TYR A 141 -10.66 9.49 4.21
C TYR A 141 -9.54 10.53 4.06
N PRO A 142 -9.13 11.00 2.86
CA PRO A 142 -8.01 11.96 2.76
C PRO A 142 -8.29 13.29 3.49
N PHE A 143 -9.53 13.75 3.51
CA PHE A 143 -9.93 14.97 4.23
C PHE A 143 -9.95 14.74 5.74
N LEU A 144 -10.46 13.60 6.18
CA LEU A 144 -10.49 13.22 7.59
C LEU A 144 -9.08 12.98 8.16
N ALA A 145 -8.22 12.30 7.39
CA ALA A 145 -6.83 12.02 7.77
C ALA A 145 -6.01 13.32 7.85
N TYR A 146 -6.21 14.26 6.91
CA TYR A 146 -5.59 15.59 7.00
C TYR A 146 -5.91 16.28 8.33
N TRP A 147 -7.19 16.30 8.71
CA TRP A 147 -7.63 16.93 9.96
C TRP A 147 -7.07 16.22 11.20
N LEU A 148 -7.12 14.89 11.22
CA LEU A 148 -6.58 14.11 12.33
C LEU A 148 -5.07 14.30 12.48
N ILE A 149 -4.30 14.35 11.39
CA ILE A 149 -2.83 14.38 11.47
C ILE A 149 -2.30 15.80 11.73
N TRP A 150 -2.74 16.80 10.96
CA TRP A 150 -2.26 18.19 11.07
C TRP A 150 -3.04 19.01 12.10
N GLY A 151 -4.31 18.72 12.32
CA GLY A 151 -5.16 19.45 13.26
C GLY A 151 -5.76 20.72 12.66
N GLY A 152 -6.08 21.68 13.53
CA GLY A 152 -6.84 22.87 13.19
C GLY A 152 -8.35 22.60 13.13
N THR A 153 -9.08 23.55 12.55
CA THR A 153 -10.55 23.49 12.43
C THR A 153 -10.99 22.46 11.38
N VAL A 154 -12.08 21.74 11.68
CA VAL A 154 -12.73 20.80 10.74
C VAL A 154 -13.29 21.51 9.50
N ILE A 155 -13.40 22.84 9.53
CA ILE A 155 -13.91 23.62 8.39
C ILE A 155 -12.97 23.54 7.17
N VAL A 156 -11.65 23.48 7.37
CA VAL A 156 -10.66 23.38 6.28
C VAL A 156 -10.85 22.12 5.42
N PRO A 157 -10.84 20.89 5.97
CA PRO A 157 -11.07 19.68 5.17
C PRO A 157 -12.47 19.62 4.56
N LEU A 158 -13.49 20.20 5.22
CA LEU A 158 -14.86 20.27 4.66
C LEU A 158 -14.92 21.19 3.43
N ILE A 159 -14.30 22.35 3.47
CA ILE A 159 -14.16 23.23 2.29
C ILE A 159 -13.41 22.52 1.18
N GLY A 160 -12.33 21.79 1.53
CA GLY A 160 -11.60 20.93 0.61
C GLY A 160 -12.53 19.97 -0.12
N LEU A 161 -13.27 19.15 0.64
CA LEU A 161 -14.24 18.19 0.13
C LEU A 161 -15.32 18.86 -0.74
N LEU A 162 -15.88 19.98 -0.30
CA LEU A 162 -16.90 20.73 -1.04
C LEU A 162 -16.38 21.25 -2.39
N GLY A 163 -15.13 21.68 -2.48
CA GLY A 163 -14.54 22.08 -3.75
C GLY A 163 -14.40 20.93 -4.73
N PHE A 164 -14.01 19.73 -4.28
CA PHE A 164 -13.99 18.53 -5.12
C PHE A 164 -15.39 18.11 -5.57
N VAL A 165 -16.37 18.08 -4.65
CA VAL A 165 -17.77 17.74 -4.97
C VAL A 165 -18.38 18.76 -5.94
N GLY A 166 -18.15 20.06 -5.70
CA GLY A 166 -18.61 21.14 -6.55
C GLY A 166 -17.99 21.08 -7.94
N GLY A 167 -16.66 20.93 -8.02
CA GLY A 167 -15.95 20.73 -9.29
C GLY A 167 -16.45 19.52 -10.07
N PHE A 168 -16.66 18.38 -9.39
CA PHE A 168 -17.22 17.17 -10.02
C PHE A 168 -18.63 17.39 -10.59
N LYS A 169 -19.51 18.08 -9.86
CA LYS A 169 -20.86 18.40 -10.37
C LYS A 169 -20.81 19.33 -11.58
N VAL A 170 -19.94 20.34 -11.57
CA VAL A 170 -19.74 21.25 -12.72
C VAL A 170 -19.18 20.49 -13.92
N PHE A 171 -18.21 19.59 -13.68
CA PHE A 171 -17.68 18.73 -14.72
C PHE A 171 -18.78 17.88 -15.36
N GLN A 172 -19.60 17.19 -14.56
CA GLN A 172 -20.69 16.36 -15.09
C GLN A 172 -21.70 17.16 -15.91
N ALA A 173 -22.01 18.40 -15.51
CA ALA A 173 -22.94 19.26 -16.24
C ALA A 173 -22.38 19.77 -17.57
N MET A 174 -21.10 20.16 -17.59
CA MET A 174 -20.49 20.86 -18.73
C MET A 174 -19.72 19.93 -19.69
N ALA A 175 -19.30 18.75 -19.22
CA ALA A 175 -18.61 17.76 -20.06
C ALA A 175 -19.49 17.19 -21.18
N GLN A 176 -20.82 17.31 -21.05
CA GLN A 176 -21.78 16.90 -22.09
C GLN A 176 -21.62 17.69 -23.40
N GLN A 177 -21.09 18.93 -23.33
CA GLN A 177 -20.87 19.76 -24.52
C GLN A 177 -19.50 19.47 -25.14
N LYS A 178 -18.44 19.71 -24.36
CA LYS A 178 -17.04 19.47 -24.73
C LYS A 178 -16.25 19.14 -23.46
N PHE A 179 -15.47 18.08 -23.50
CA PHE A 179 -14.62 17.66 -22.37
C PHE A 179 -13.75 18.81 -21.85
N ALA A 180 -13.10 19.56 -22.74
CA ALA A 180 -12.22 20.68 -22.37
C ALA A 180 -12.95 21.80 -21.61
N VAL A 181 -14.18 22.15 -22.04
CA VAL A 181 -15.00 23.15 -21.35
C VAL A 181 -15.39 22.65 -19.96
N GLY A 182 -15.78 21.38 -19.85
CA GLY A 182 -16.05 20.74 -18.56
C GLY A 182 -14.86 20.77 -17.60
N PHE A 183 -13.66 20.45 -18.10
CA PHE A 183 -12.44 20.43 -17.31
C PHE A 183 -12.05 21.82 -16.76
N PHE A 184 -11.99 22.84 -17.62
CA PHE A 184 -11.65 24.20 -17.20
C PHE A 184 -12.72 24.81 -16.29
N ALA A 185 -14.01 24.61 -16.60
CA ALA A 185 -15.10 25.08 -15.76
C ALA A 185 -15.08 24.43 -14.37
N ALA A 186 -14.85 23.12 -14.29
CA ALA A 186 -14.73 22.40 -13.02
C ALA A 186 -13.55 22.89 -12.18
N THR A 187 -12.39 23.09 -12.83
CA THR A 187 -11.19 23.61 -12.17
C THR A 187 -11.43 25.00 -11.60
N PHE A 188 -12.00 25.91 -12.41
CA PHE A 188 -12.35 27.25 -11.97
C PHE A 188 -13.36 27.23 -10.81
N ALA A 189 -14.39 26.40 -10.89
CA ALA A 189 -15.39 26.27 -9.83
C ALA A 189 -14.77 25.76 -8.52
N ALA A 190 -13.90 24.74 -8.57
CA ALA A 190 -13.21 24.22 -7.39
C ALA A 190 -12.30 25.29 -6.75
N LEU A 191 -11.52 26.00 -7.55
CA LEU A 191 -10.67 27.10 -7.08
C LEU A 191 -11.49 28.23 -6.46
N LEU A 192 -12.62 28.58 -7.06
CA LEU A 192 -13.54 29.60 -6.53
C LEU A 192 -14.12 29.17 -5.19
N ILE A 193 -14.56 27.91 -5.06
CA ILE A 193 -15.09 27.36 -3.80
C ILE A 193 -14.01 27.39 -2.71
N TRP A 194 -12.77 26.99 -3.01
CA TRP A 194 -11.68 27.04 -2.03
C TRP A 194 -11.29 28.46 -1.65
N TYR A 195 -11.24 29.38 -2.62
CA TYR A 195 -10.96 30.79 -2.38
C TYR A 195 -12.03 31.42 -1.48
N LEU A 196 -13.31 31.28 -1.84
CA LEU A 196 -14.42 31.78 -1.02
C LEU A 196 -14.51 31.08 0.33
N GLY A 197 -14.24 29.78 0.36
CA GLY A 197 -14.19 28.97 1.57
C GLY A 197 -13.11 29.44 2.54
N SER A 198 -11.96 29.89 2.05
CA SER A 198 -10.88 30.37 2.91
C SER A 198 -11.33 31.54 3.82
N TYR A 199 -12.20 32.43 3.34
CA TYR A 199 -12.77 33.50 4.15
C TYR A 199 -13.67 33.01 5.30
N LEU A 200 -14.25 31.81 5.19
CA LEU A 200 -15.04 31.18 6.26
C LEU A 200 -14.15 30.49 7.31
N SER A 201 -12.94 30.09 6.94
CA SER A 201 -12.02 29.39 7.86
C SER A 201 -11.45 30.27 8.96
N ALA A 202 -11.23 31.56 8.70
CA ALA A 202 -10.74 32.51 9.70
C ALA A 202 -11.72 32.75 10.88
N PRO A 203 -13.01 33.07 10.64
CA PRO A 203 -13.98 33.27 11.73
C PRO A 203 -14.36 31.96 12.45
N LEU A 204 -14.21 30.79 11.82
CA LEU A 204 -14.54 29.49 12.41
C LEU A 204 -13.30 28.68 12.85
N SER A 205 -12.22 29.38 13.18
CA SER A 205 -10.94 28.77 13.56
C SER A 205 -11.02 27.88 14.82
N ASN A 206 -11.94 28.18 15.74
CA ASN A 206 -12.16 27.41 16.98
C ASN A 206 -13.28 26.36 16.88
N PHE A 207 -13.95 26.24 15.73
CA PHE A 207 -15.06 25.29 15.57
C PHE A 207 -14.51 23.86 15.40
N ILE A 208 -14.67 23.02 16.43
CA ILE A 208 -14.17 21.63 16.45
C ILE A 208 -12.70 21.59 15.99
N ALA A 209 -11.86 22.30 16.74
CA ALA A 209 -10.46 22.48 16.42
C ALA A 209 -9.58 21.55 17.26
N LEU A 210 -8.65 20.87 16.59
CA LEU A 210 -7.56 20.13 17.23
C LEU A 210 -6.30 20.98 17.26
N GLU A 211 -5.40 20.70 18.20
CA GLU A 211 -4.08 21.35 18.23
C GLU A 211 -3.35 21.13 16.90
N ALA A 212 -2.83 22.22 16.33
CA ALA A 212 -2.13 22.16 15.07
C ALA A 212 -0.71 21.66 15.28
N VAL A 213 -0.34 20.55 14.62
CA VAL A 213 1.01 19.97 14.69
C VAL A 213 1.75 20.25 13.38
N PRO A 214 2.88 20.97 13.41
CA PRO A 214 3.67 21.23 12.21
C PRO A 214 4.24 19.95 11.59
N SER A 215 4.33 19.89 10.26
CA SER A 215 4.88 18.71 9.55
C SER A 215 6.31 18.34 9.96
N ARG A 216 7.11 19.31 10.43
CA ARG A 216 8.49 19.08 10.91
C ARG A 216 8.54 18.27 12.21
N ASP A 217 7.47 18.30 12.99
CA ASP A 217 7.40 17.64 14.29
C ASP A 217 6.78 16.23 14.19
N MET A 218 6.38 15.84 12.98
CA MET A 218 5.86 14.52 12.64
C MET A 218 6.97 13.48 12.49
N GLY A 219 6.69 12.25 12.92
CA GLY A 219 7.59 11.11 12.76
C GLY A 219 7.83 10.71 11.30
N GLY A 220 9.06 10.29 10.99
CA GLY A 220 9.45 9.89 9.64
C GLY A 220 8.65 8.70 9.11
N PHE A 221 8.27 7.75 9.96
CA PHE A 221 7.39 6.63 9.58
C PHE A 221 6.02 7.12 9.09
N MET A 222 5.40 8.04 9.83
CA MET A 222 4.12 8.64 9.45
C MET A 222 4.23 9.40 8.13
N LEU A 223 5.26 10.22 7.95
CA LEU A 223 5.49 10.96 6.71
C LEU A 223 5.68 10.03 5.50
N ASN A 224 6.40 8.91 5.68
CA ASN A 224 6.57 7.91 4.62
C ASN A 224 5.24 7.27 4.21
N ILE A 225 4.37 6.94 5.17
CA ILE A 225 3.03 6.40 4.86
C ILE A 225 2.18 7.43 4.13
N ILE A 226 2.17 8.68 4.59
CA ILE A 226 1.42 9.77 3.95
C ILE A 226 1.89 9.96 2.51
N LEU A 227 3.20 10.12 2.29
CA LEU A 227 3.76 10.32 0.95
C LEU A 227 3.50 9.11 0.07
N GLY A 228 3.72 7.90 0.58
CA GLY A 228 3.46 6.66 -0.16
C GLY A 228 2.00 6.54 -0.59
N THR A 229 1.06 6.78 0.31
CA THR A 229 -0.38 6.71 0.01
C THR A 229 -0.82 7.77 -1.01
N VAL A 230 -0.35 9.02 -0.88
CA VAL A 230 -0.67 10.09 -1.83
C VAL A 230 -0.07 9.79 -3.21
N CYS A 231 1.20 9.38 -3.27
CA CYS A 231 1.87 9.04 -4.53
C CYS A 231 1.19 7.88 -5.25
N VAL A 232 0.83 6.81 -4.54
CA VAL A 232 0.12 5.66 -5.14
C VAL A 232 -1.28 6.07 -5.61
N SER A 233 -2.02 6.85 -4.81
CA SER A 233 -3.38 7.28 -5.15
C SER A 233 -3.43 8.17 -6.39
N LEU A 234 -2.40 8.98 -6.63
CA LEU A 234 -2.30 9.85 -7.80
C LEU A 234 -1.71 9.13 -9.03
N SER A 235 -0.72 8.27 -8.83
CA SER A 235 -0.02 7.58 -9.94
C SER A 235 -0.86 6.49 -10.60
N VAL A 236 -1.66 5.73 -9.82
CA VAL A 236 -2.44 4.60 -10.37
C VAL A 236 -3.49 5.08 -11.40
N PRO A 237 -4.34 6.09 -11.12
CA PRO A 237 -5.31 6.58 -12.11
C PRO A 237 -4.63 7.16 -13.35
N LEU A 238 -3.51 7.87 -13.18
CA LEU A 238 -2.72 8.41 -14.28
C LEU A 238 -2.13 7.29 -15.16
N GLY A 239 -1.63 6.22 -14.54
CA GLY A 239 -1.15 5.03 -15.25
C GLY A 239 -2.25 4.34 -16.05
N ILE A 240 -3.47 4.25 -15.50
CA ILE A 240 -4.63 3.68 -16.20
C ILE A 240 -5.06 4.57 -17.38
N LEU A 241 -4.98 5.90 -17.26
CA LEU A 241 -5.35 6.83 -18.34
C LEU A 241 -4.36 6.82 -19.51
N LEU A 242 -3.09 6.46 -19.26
CA LEU A 242 -2.01 6.46 -20.25
C LEU A 242 -1.75 5.07 -20.87
N ALA A 243 -2.33 4.00 -20.31
CA ALA A 243 -2.21 2.63 -20.81
C ALA A 243 -3.34 2.30 -21.80
#